data_AF-A0A379Y2R2-F1
#
_entry.id   AF-A0A379Y2R2-F1
#
_cell.length_a   1.000
_cell.length_b   1.000
_cell.length_c   1.000
_cell.angle_alpha   90.00
_cell.angle_beta   90.00
_cell.angle_gamma   90.00
#
_symmetry.space_group_name_H-M   'P 1'
#
loop_
_entity.id
_entity.type
_entity.pdbx_description
1 polymer ?
#
loop_
_entity_poly.entity_id
_entity_poly.type
_entity_poly.pdbx_seq_one_letter_code
_entity_poly.pdbx_strand_id
1 'polypeptide(L)'
;MDNGYDVADYCAIDPAYGTMADFEQLVAAAHQRGIRIVMDMVFNHTSTEHPWFKAAQDRHSPYRQFYVWRDGEGDTPPNNWRSKFGGNAWQWHADSGQYYLHLFAAEQADLNWEYPPCAKS
;
A
#
# COMPACT_ATOMS: atom_id res chain seq x y z
N MET A 1 12.92 -6.97 -5.32
CA MET A 1 13.21 -7.14 -3.88
C MET A 1 13.03 -5.78 -3.27
N ASP A 2 11.93 -5.55 -2.57
CA ASP A 2 11.60 -4.25 -1.99
C ASP A 2 11.82 -4.27 -0.47
N ASN A 3 12.39 -3.19 0.07
CA ASN A 3 13.01 -3.11 1.39
C ASN A 3 11.98 -2.92 2.53
N GLY A 4 10.90 -3.70 2.55
CA GLY A 4 9.86 -3.61 3.59
C GLY A 4 8.87 -2.44 3.43
N TYR A 5 8.86 -1.79 2.27
CA TYR A 5 7.91 -0.71 1.94
C TYR A 5 6.59 -1.22 1.33
N ASP A 6 6.47 -2.55 1.16
CA ASP A 6 5.22 -3.19 0.73
C ASP A 6 4.42 -3.65 1.95
N VAL A 7 3.73 -2.73 2.61
CA VAL A 7 3.04 -3.02 3.88
C VAL A 7 1.78 -3.85 3.62
N ALA A 8 1.81 -5.12 4.05
CA ALA A 8 0.67 -6.04 4.00
C ALA A 8 -0.21 -5.97 5.25
N ASP A 9 0.34 -5.58 6.40
CA ASP A 9 -0.37 -5.35 7.65
C ASP A 9 0.39 -4.30 8.49
N TYR A 10 -0.22 -3.14 8.72
CA TYR A 10 0.37 -2.05 9.50
C TYR A 10 0.52 -2.37 10.99
N CYS A 11 -0.13 -3.42 11.49
CA CYS A 11 -0.15 -3.80 12.90
C CYS A 11 0.77 -4.99 13.23
N ALA A 12 1.49 -5.52 12.24
CA ALA A 12 2.35 -6.69 12.42
C ALA A 12 3.83 -6.35 12.17
N ILE A 13 4.72 -7.10 12.83
CA ILE A 13 6.15 -7.08 12.54
C ILE A 13 6.43 -8.11 11.44
N ASP A 14 7.18 -7.71 10.42
CA ASP A 14 7.63 -8.63 9.38
C ASP A 14 8.43 -9.78 10.03
N PRO A 15 8.12 -11.05 9.74
CA PRO A 15 8.81 -12.21 10.31
C PRO A 15 10.33 -12.20 10.12
N ALA A 16 10.86 -11.51 9.11
CA ALA A 16 12.30 -11.35 8.91
C ALA A 16 12.97 -10.49 9.99
N TYR A 17 12.21 -9.63 10.68
CA TYR A 17 12.68 -8.77 11.77
C TYR A 17 12.30 -9.29 13.16
N GLY A 18 11.46 -10.32 13.26
CA GLY A 18 11.07 -10.98 14.50
C GLY A 18 9.57 -10.97 14.74
N THR A 19 9.18 -10.92 16.00
CA THR A 19 7.78 -10.94 16.45
C THR A 19 7.36 -9.62 17.10
N MET A 20 6.06 -9.42 17.30
CA MET A 20 5.58 -8.27 18.08
C MET A 20 6.15 -8.26 19.51
N ALA A 21 6.35 -9.44 20.12
CA ALA A 21 6.95 -9.54 21.45
C ALA A 21 8.41 -9.05 21.48
N ASP A 22 9.18 -9.33 20.42
CA ASP A 22 10.55 -8.82 20.28
C ASP A 22 10.57 -7.29 20.15
N PHE A 23 9.61 -6.73 19.41
CA PHE A 23 9.46 -5.29 19.28
C PHE A 23 9.07 -4.62 20.61
N GLU A 24 8.13 -5.19 21.36
CA GLU A 24 7.77 -4.70 22.70
C GLU A 24 8.98 -4.72 23.66
N GLN A 25 9.79 -5.77 23.59
CA GLN A 25 11.01 -5.86 24.39
C GLN A 25 12.04 -4.79 24.00
N LEU A 26 12.22 -4.52 22.71
CA LEU A 26 13.08 -3.46 22.20
C LEU A 26 12.63 -2.09 22.73
N VAL A 27 11.32 -1.79 22.63
CA VAL A 27 10.73 -0.53 23.10
C VAL A 27 10.97 -0.34 24.60
N ALA A 28 10.70 -1.37 25.41
CA ALA A 28 10.91 -1.30 26.86
C ALA A 28 12.39 -1.04 27.21
N ALA A 29 13.32 -1.74 26.55
CA ALA A 29 14.74 -1.58 26.79
C ALA A 29 15.26 -0.19 26.34
N ALA A 30 14.75 0.36 25.24
CA ALA A 30 15.08 1.70 24.76
C ALA A 30 14.60 2.77 25.76
N HIS A 31 13.35 2.69 26.23
CA HIS A 31 12.80 3.63 27.19
C HIS A 31 13.56 3.63 28.53
N GLN A 32 13.98 2.46 29.03
CA GLN A 32 14.84 2.37 30.23
C GLN A 32 16.16 3.14 30.08
N ARG A 33 16.61 3.37 28.85
CA ARG A 33 17.84 4.10 28.51
C ARG A 33 17.59 5.55 28.10
N GLY A 34 16.35 6.03 28.22
CA GLY A 34 15.96 7.37 27.77
C GLY A 34 15.97 7.56 26.25
N ILE A 35 15.98 6.46 25.48
CA ILE A 35 15.94 6.47 24.01
C ILE A 35 14.47 6.47 23.57
N ARG A 36 14.13 7.31 22.59
CA ARG A 36 12.81 7.30 21.94
C ARG A 36 12.91 6.56 20.60
N ILE A 37 11.89 5.76 20.29
CA ILE A 37 11.77 5.06 19.02
C ILE A 37 10.80 5.84 18.13
N VAL A 38 11.20 6.07 16.88
CA VAL A 38 10.36 6.63 15.83
C VAL A 38 10.26 5.56 14.75
N MET A 39 9.05 5.31 14.25
CA MET A 39 8.80 4.39 13.14
C MET A 39 8.41 5.17 11.90
N ASP A 40 8.88 4.70 10.74
CA ASP A 40 8.41 5.19 9.45
C ASP A 40 7.03 4.57 9.16
N MET A 41 6.06 5.42 8.84
CA MET A 41 4.75 4.98 8.38
C MET A 41 4.55 5.42 6.93
N VAL A 42 4.32 4.45 6.05
CA VAL A 42 4.14 4.66 4.61
C VAL A 42 2.65 4.59 4.31
N PHE A 43 2.01 5.76 4.25
CA PHE A 43 0.57 5.84 4.02
C PHE A 43 0.20 6.04 2.54
N ASN A 44 1.17 6.15 1.63
CA ASN A 44 0.86 6.46 0.23
C ASN A 44 0.24 5.28 -0.52
N HIS A 45 0.62 4.06 -0.18
CA HIS A 45 0.22 2.83 -0.87
C HIS A 45 0.17 1.67 0.12
N THR A 46 -0.52 0.60 -0.27
CA THR A 46 -0.47 -0.70 0.41
C THR A 46 -0.08 -1.78 -0.59
N SER A 47 0.27 -2.97 -0.09
CA SER A 47 0.44 -4.13 -0.96
C SER A 47 -0.82 -4.48 -1.75
N THR A 48 -0.67 -4.99 -2.97
CA THR A 48 -1.75 -5.66 -3.70
C THR A 48 -2.21 -6.95 -3.01
N GLU A 49 -1.44 -7.45 -2.04
CA GLU A 49 -1.84 -8.51 -1.13
C GLU A 49 -2.62 -8.02 0.10
N HIS A 50 -2.70 -6.70 0.33
CA HIS A 50 -3.44 -6.12 1.45
C HIS A 50 -4.94 -6.46 1.35
N PRO A 51 -5.62 -6.81 2.47
CA PRO A 51 -7.05 -7.16 2.46
C PRO A 51 -7.95 -6.10 1.80
N TRP A 52 -7.63 -4.82 1.97
CA TRP A 52 -8.36 -3.74 1.30
C TRP A 52 -8.22 -3.79 -0.21
N PHE A 53 -7.03 -4.04 -0.76
CA PHE A 53 -6.84 -4.10 -2.21
C PHE A 53 -7.58 -5.30 -2.78
N LYS A 54 -7.44 -6.48 -2.16
CA LYS A 54 -8.20 -7.68 -2.55
C LYS A 54 -9.71 -7.44 -2.53
N ALA A 55 -10.23 -6.80 -1.48
CA ALA A 55 -11.63 -6.46 -1.39
C ALA A 55 -12.04 -5.39 -2.43
N ALA A 56 -11.16 -4.45 -2.77
CA ALA A 56 -11.42 -3.38 -3.73
C ALA A 56 -11.45 -3.85 -5.19
N GLN A 57 -11.05 -5.09 -5.48
CA GLN A 57 -11.16 -5.68 -6.83
C GLN A 57 -12.63 -5.76 -7.27
N ASP A 58 -13.55 -6.01 -6.33
CA ASP A 58 -14.99 -5.91 -6.56
C ASP A 58 -15.42 -4.43 -6.61
N ARG A 59 -16.04 -4.04 -7.73
CA ARG A 59 -16.55 -2.69 -7.97
C ARG A 59 -17.67 -2.28 -7.00
N HIS A 60 -18.34 -3.23 -6.36
CA HIS A 60 -19.40 -2.98 -5.39
C HIS A 60 -18.92 -2.98 -3.93
N SER A 61 -17.64 -3.30 -3.71
CA SER A 61 -17.04 -3.32 -2.38
C SER A 61 -17.01 -1.93 -1.75
N PRO A 62 -17.26 -1.80 -0.43
CA PRO A 62 -17.07 -0.53 0.27
C PRO A 62 -15.61 -0.04 0.23
N TYR A 63 -14.66 -0.95 -0.02
CA TYR A 63 -13.24 -0.64 -0.15
C TYR A 63 -12.86 -0.20 -1.56
N ARG A 64 -13.77 -0.24 -2.55
CA ARG A 64 -13.45 0.11 -3.95
C ARG A 64 -12.80 1.48 -4.06
N GLN A 65 -13.32 2.46 -3.32
CA GLN A 65 -12.85 3.84 -3.37
C GLN A 65 -11.53 4.08 -2.61
N PHE A 66 -10.98 3.06 -1.94
CA PHE A 66 -9.71 3.18 -1.23
C PHE A 66 -8.52 3.26 -2.18
N TYR A 67 -8.67 2.85 -3.44
CA TYR A 67 -7.61 2.88 -4.45
C TYR A 67 -8.08 3.64 -5.69
N VAL A 68 -7.12 4.08 -6.50
CA VAL A 68 -7.41 4.83 -7.72
C VAL A 68 -7.56 3.86 -8.90
N TRP A 69 -8.80 3.67 -9.35
CA TRP A 69 -9.14 2.81 -10.50
C TRP A 69 -9.59 3.63 -11.70
N ARG A 70 -9.12 3.31 -12.91
CA ARG A 70 -9.54 3.99 -14.14
C ARG A 70 -9.63 3.04 -15.34
N ASP A 71 -10.57 3.32 -16.24
CA ASP A 71 -10.61 2.69 -17.55
C ASP A 71 -9.51 3.26 -18.45
N GLY A 72 -8.99 2.42 -19.34
CA GLY A 72 -8.14 2.84 -20.44
C GLY A 72 -8.91 2.92 -21.76
N GLU A 73 -8.19 3.16 -22.85
CA GLU A 73 -8.70 3.11 -24.22
C GLU A 73 -8.07 1.93 -24.97
N GLY A 74 -8.78 0.80 -25.04
CA GLY A 74 -8.22 -0.45 -25.56
C GLY A 74 -7.05 -0.92 -24.70
N ASP A 75 -5.89 -1.13 -25.31
CA ASP A 75 -4.64 -1.48 -24.62
C ASP A 75 -3.88 -0.25 -24.08
N THR A 76 -4.45 0.95 -24.22
CA THR A 76 -3.81 2.20 -23.80
C THR A 76 -4.21 2.55 -22.37
N PRO A 77 -3.24 2.77 -21.46
CA PRO A 77 -3.53 3.22 -20.10
C PRO A 77 -4.22 4.60 -20.05
N PRO A 78 -4.86 4.96 -18.92
CA PRO A 78 -5.64 6.19 -18.78
C PRO A 78 -4.88 7.48 -19.12
N ASN A 79 -3.57 7.51 -18.87
CA ASN A 79 -2.67 8.59 -19.28
C ASN A 79 -1.21 8.08 -19.36
N ASN A 80 -0.27 8.99 -19.63
CA ASN A 80 1.15 8.71 -19.78
C ASN A 80 1.97 8.88 -18.48
N TRP A 81 1.33 8.82 -17.30
CA TRP A 81 2.05 8.93 -16.04
C TRP A 81 3.06 7.80 -15.88
N ARG A 82 4.20 8.13 -15.25
CA ARG A 82 5.32 7.22 -15.07
C ARG A 82 5.53 6.90 -13.61
N SER A 83 5.73 5.62 -13.31
CA SER A 83 6.20 5.18 -11.99
C SER A 83 7.60 5.72 -11.73
N LYS A 84 7.90 5.99 -10.45
CA LYS A 84 9.23 6.36 -9.96
C LYS A 84 10.28 5.28 -10.20
N PHE A 85 9.85 4.02 -10.33
CA PHE A 85 10.74 2.89 -10.63
C PHE A 85 10.80 2.53 -12.13
N GLY A 86 10.18 3.36 -12.98
CA GLY A 86 10.17 3.16 -14.43
C GLY A 86 8.92 2.43 -14.92
N GLY A 87 8.65 2.54 -16.23
CA GLY A 87 7.39 2.08 -16.81
C GLY A 87 6.23 3.07 -16.64
N ASN A 88 5.04 2.62 -17.00
CA ASN A 88 3.78 3.35 -16.79
C ASN A 88 3.35 3.21 -15.31
N ALA A 89 2.68 4.21 -14.76
CA ALA A 89 2.13 4.18 -13.39
C ALA A 89 0.77 3.47 -13.29
N TRP A 90 0.21 3.02 -14.41
CA TRP A 90 -1.06 2.33 -14.47
C TRP A 90 -0.84 0.87 -14.84
N GLN A 91 -1.29 -0.03 -13.96
CA GLN A 91 -1.22 -1.47 -14.16
C GLN A 91 -2.61 -2.02 -14.42
N TRP A 92 -2.79 -2.75 -15.53
CA TRP A 92 -4.03 -3.45 -15.82
C TRP A 92 -4.25 -4.57 -14.78
N HIS A 93 -5.46 -4.64 -14.23
CA HIS A 93 -5.85 -5.68 -13.27
C HIS A 93 -7.10 -6.42 -13.76
N ALA A 94 -6.88 -7.62 -14.29
CA ALA A 94 -7.88 -8.41 -14.99
C ALA A 94 -9.15 -8.65 -14.16
N ASP A 95 -9.02 -9.01 -12.88
CA ASP A 95 -10.19 -9.35 -12.06
C ASP A 95 -11.10 -8.14 -11.77
N SER A 96 -10.55 -6.92 -11.86
CA SER A 96 -11.32 -5.69 -11.68
C SER A 96 -11.84 -5.09 -13.01
N GLY A 97 -11.23 -5.53 -14.12
CA GLY A 97 -11.42 -4.96 -15.45
C GLY A 97 -11.06 -3.48 -15.56
N GLN A 98 -10.12 -2.97 -14.75
CA GLN A 98 -9.62 -1.60 -14.80
C GLN A 98 -8.11 -1.56 -14.57
N TYR A 99 -7.51 -0.41 -14.87
CA TYR A 99 -6.18 -0.08 -14.39
C TYR A 99 -6.26 0.43 -12.94
N TYR A 100 -5.26 0.12 -12.12
CA TYR A 100 -5.01 0.81 -10.85
C TYR A 100 -3.73 1.63 -10.93
N LEU A 101 -3.68 2.68 -10.12
CA LEU A 101 -2.49 3.52 -9.99
C LEU A 101 -1.46 2.90 -9.04
N HIS A 102 -0.20 2.91 -9.46
CA HIS A 102 0.96 2.65 -8.64
C HIS A 102 2.09 3.65 -9.00
N LEU A 103 2.44 4.53 -8.07
CA LEU A 103 3.52 5.50 -8.28
C LEU A 103 4.92 4.89 -8.09
N PHE A 104 5.00 3.71 -7.48
CA PHE A 104 6.22 2.95 -7.22
C PHE A 104 6.14 1.56 -7.87
N ALA A 105 6.37 0.48 -7.11
CA ALA A 105 6.28 -0.88 -7.62
C ALA A 105 4.83 -1.24 -7.98
N ALA A 106 4.62 -2.20 -8.89
CA ALA A 106 3.26 -2.62 -9.26
C ALA A 106 2.52 -3.23 -8.05
N GLU A 107 3.26 -3.89 -7.17
CA GLU A 107 2.78 -4.46 -5.92
C GLU A 107 2.32 -3.38 -4.92
N GLN A 108 2.69 -2.11 -5.12
CA GLN A 108 2.36 -0.98 -4.24
C GLN A 108 1.21 -0.14 -4.82
N ALA A 109 -0.03 -0.56 -4.56
CA ALA A 109 -1.21 0.14 -5.04
C ALA A 109 -1.46 1.43 -4.23
N ASP A 110 -1.56 2.56 -4.93
CA ASP A 110 -1.73 3.88 -4.31
C ASP A 110 -3.13 4.04 -3.70
N LEU A 111 -3.15 4.50 -2.44
CA LEU A 111 -4.38 4.86 -1.76
C LEU A 111 -4.98 6.14 -2.34
N ASN A 112 -6.30 6.18 -2.44
CA ASN A 112 -7.04 7.33 -2.92
C ASN A 112 -7.31 8.32 -1.77
N TRP A 113 -6.39 9.25 -1.58
CA TRP A 113 -6.49 10.29 -0.54
C TRP A 113 -7.60 11.31 -0.76
N GLU A 114 -8.19 11.39 -1.95
CA GLU A 114 -9.38 12.20 -2.20
C GLU A 114 -10.64 11.60 -1.57
N TYR A 115 -10.61 10.31 -1.22
CA TYR A 115 -11.73 9.64 -0.55
C TYR A 115 -11.68 9.87 0.97
N PRO A 116 -12.66 10.57 1.57
CA PRO A 116 -12.57 11.03 2.97
C PRO A 116 -12.37 9.92 4.02
N PRO A 117 -12.93 8.70 3.87
CA PRO A 117 -12.64 7.59 4.78
C PRO A 117 -11.18 7.14 4.77
N CYS A 118 -10.44 7.27 3.67
CA CYS A 118 -9.00 6.95 3.63
C CYS A 118 -8.15 8.02 4.35
N ALA A 119 -8.61 9.27 4.38
CA ALA A 119 -7.92 10.35 5.07
C ALA A 119 -8.14 10.36 6.60
N LYS A 120 -8.97 9.44 7.12
CA LYS A 120 -9.34 9.32 8.54
C LYS A 120 -9.03 7.90 9.05
N SER A 121 -7.76 7.54 9.08
CA SER A 121 -7.27 6.32 9.75
C SER A 121 -6.39 6.69 10.92
#